data_AF-A0A3C0TWW3-F1
#
_entry.id   AF-A0A3C0TWW3-F1
#
_cell.length_a   1.000
_cell.length_b   1.000
_cell.length_c   1.000
_cell.angle_alpha   90.00
_cell.angle_beta   90.00
_cell.angle_gamma   90.00
#
_symmetry.space_group_name_H-M   'P 1'
#
loop_
_entity.id
_entity.type
_entity.pdbx_description
1 polymer ?
#
loop_
_entity_poly.entity_id
_entity_poly.type
_entity_poly.pdbx_seq_one_letter_code
_entity_poly.pdbx_strand_id
1 'polypeptide(L)' 'FVGQVMKSMGGKANPQMLNDALRRKFGL' A
#
# COMPACT_ATOMS: atom_id res chain seq x y z
N PHE A 1 4.67 7.68 2.87
CA PHE A 1 5.11 6.49 2.11
C PHE A 1 4.00 5.90 1.24
N VAL A 2 2.84 5.50 1.80
CA VAL A 2 1.68 4.98 1.04
C VAL A 2 1.23 5.89 -0.09
N GLY A 3 1.15 7.21 0.12
CA GLY A 3 0.77 8.18 -0.93
C GLY A 3 1.73 8.25 -2.11
N GLN A 4 3.04 8.01 -1.91
CA GLN A 4 4.01 7.93 -3.00
C GLN A 4 3.91 6.60 -3.76
N VAL A 5 3.69 5.49 -3.04
CA VAL A 5 3.49 4.16 -3.64
C VAL A 5 2.20 4.07 -4.45
N MET A 6 1.14 4.74 -4.01
CA MET A 6 -0.10 4.83 -4.78
C MET A 6 0.05 5.66 -6.05
N LYS A 7 0.79 6.77 -5.96
CA LYS A 7 1.04 7.65 -7.09
C LYS A 7 1.89 6.94 -8.15
N SER A 8 2.88 6.14 -7.74
CA SER A 8 3.66 5.30 -8.66
C SER A 8 2.85 4.13 -9.24
N MET A 9 1.82 3.65 -8.53
CA MET A 9 0.86 2.64 -9.03
C MET A 9 -0.29 3.23 -9.87
N GLY A 10 -0.21 4.51 -10.27
CA GLY A 10 -1.18 5.14 -11.17
C GLY A 10 -2.59 5.25 -10.61
N GLY A 11 -2.75 5.33 -9.28
CA GLY A 11 -4.06 5.44 -8.63
C GLY A 11 -4.87 4.14 -8.59
N LYS A 12 -4.32 3.01 -9.04
CA LYS A 12 -4.98 1.70 -9.03
C LYS A 12 -4.74 0.89 -7.74
N ALA A 13 -3.85 1.36 -6.88
CA ALA A 13 -3.56 0.70 -5.61
C ALA A 13 -4.52 1.18 -4.52
N ASN A 14 -5.33 0.29 -3.98
CA ASN A 14 -6.19 0.57 -2.83
C ASN A 14 -5.31 0.77 -1.55
N PRO A 15 -5.49 1.87 -0.79
CA PRO A 15 -4.75 2.12 0.45
C PRO A 15 -4.86 1.02 1.47
N GLN A 16 -6.07 0.48 1.62
CA GLN A 16 -6.33 -0.60 2.56
C GLN A 16 -5.54 -1.85 2.15
N MET A 17 -5.58 -2.20 0.87
CA MET A 17 -4.84 -3.35 0.35
C MET A 17 -3.33 -3.22 0.54
N LEU A 18 -2.77 -2.03 0.35
CA LEU A 18 -1.34 -1.80 0.60
C LEU A 18 -1.03 -1.87 2.10
N ASN A 19 -1.88 -1.29 2.95
CA ASN A 19 -1.73 -1.36 4.40
C ASN A 19 -1.81 -2.82 4.91
N ASP A 20 -2.74 -3.61 4.36
CA ASP A 20 -2.89 -5.03 4.69
C ASP A 20 -1.72 -5.86 4.16
N ALA A 21 -1.21 -5.55 2.97
CA ALA A 21 -0.02 -6.19 2.41
C ALA A 21 1.23 -5.87 3.24
N LEU A 22 1.39 -4.62 3.68
CA LEU A 22 2.48 -4.19 4.56
C LEU A 22 2.39 -4.88 5.92
N ARG A 23 1.20 -4.91 6.54
CA ARG A 23 0.94 -5.62 7.80
C ARG A 23 1.26 -7.12 7.68
N ARG A 24 0.82 -7.77 6.60
CA ARG A 24 1.14 -9.18 6.33
C ARG A 24 2.63 -9.46 6.12
N LYS A 25 3.37 -8.56 5.45
CA LYS A 25 4.81 -8.73 5.21
C LYS A 25 5.66 -8.42 6.43
N PHE A 26 5.23 -7.50 7.27
CA PHE A 26 5.99 -7.00 8.41
C PHE A 26 5.46 -7.46 9.77
N GLY A 27 4.40 -8.27 9.80
CA GLY A 27 3.89 -8.93 11.00
C GLY A 27 3.29 -7.99 12.05
N LEU A 28 2.72 -6.85 11.63
CA LEU A 28 2.10 -5.83 12.49
C LEU A 28 0.57 -5.91 12.48
#